data_AF-A0A1V2M5N9-F1
#
_entry.id   AF-A0A1V2M5N9-F1
#
_cell.length_a   1.000
_cell.length_b   1.000
_cell.length_c   1.000
_cell.angle_alpha   90.00
_cell.angle_beta   90.00
_cell.angle_gamma   90.00
#
_symmetry.space_group_name_H-M   'P 1'
#
loop_
_entity.id
_entity.type
_entity.pdbx_description
1 polymer ?
#
loop_
_entity_poly.entity_id
_entity_poly.type
_entity_poly.pdbx_seq_one_letter_code
_entity_poly.pdbx_strand_id
1 'polypeptide(L)'
;MPKLLTENELKNTLLEFKNILNEFDFSLLKNLIFFNQESFFLYVENVKNNPFKKQLKLLNEKLDVLQPYLPFVNTDRATEFLNEIAKATSEEKSKEIKQTYTTKLRQDFFQLARKLKNNLQWENIFKTCEEIRLHKEETALMATY
;
A
#
# COMPACT_ATOMS: atom_id res chain seq x y z
N MET A 1 18.13 -12.37 0.90
CA MET A 1 17.50 -11.16 1.45
C MET A 1 16.69 -10.50 0.35
N PRO A 2 15.49 -9.96 0.61
CA PRO A 2 14.78 -9.16 -0.39
C PRO A 2 15.66 -7.96 -0.79
N LYS A 3 15.81 -7.73 -2.09
CA LYS A 3 16.56 -6.59 -2.64
C LYS A 3 15.93 -5.29 -2.12
N LEU A 4 16.69 -4.47 -1.41
CA LEU A 4 16.25 -3.12 -1.04
C LEU A 4 16.03 -2.32 -2.32
N LEU A 5 14.95 -1.54 -2.35
CA LEU A 5 14.74 -0.60 -3.44
C LEU A 5 15.78 0.51 -3.35
N THR A 6 16.21 0.99 -4.51
CA THR A 6 16.85 2.30 -4.65
C THR A 6 15.81 3.41 -4.46
N GLU A 7 16.27 4.62 -4.17
CA GLU A 7 15.40 5.82 -4.11
C GLU A 7 14.54 5.97 -5.38
N ASN A 8 15.16 5.80 -6.56
CA ASN A 8 14.47 5.88 -7.85
C ASN A 8 13.42 4.79 -8.03
N GLU A 9 13.71 3.53 -7.65
CA GLU A 9 12.74 2.44 -7.71
C GLU A 9 11.55 2.71 -6.76
N LEU A 10 11.81 3.23 -5.55
CA LEU A 10 10.77 3.61 -4.60
C LEU A 10 9.88 4.73 -5.15
N LYS A 11 10.51 5.81 -5.64
CA LYS A 11 9.82 6.98 -6.22
C LYS A 11 8.95 6.59 -7.40
N ASN A 12 9.51 5.82 -8.34
CA ASN A 12 8.79 5.36 -9.53
C ASN A 12 7.62 4.45 -9.14
N THR A 13 7.81 3.54 -8.19
CA THR A 13 6.73 2.64 -7.73
C THR A 13 5.60 3.43 -7.07
N LEU A 14 5.91 4.45 -6.26
CA LEU A 14 4.90 5.35 -5.67
C LEU A 14 4.16 6.16 -6.74
N LEU A 15 4.88 6.65 -7.76
CA LEU A 15 4.29 7.39 -8.87
C LEU A 15 3.38 6.50 -9.71
N GLU A 16 3.79 5.29 -10.03
CA GLU A 16 2.97 4.31 -10.74
C GLU A 16 1.71 3.96 -9.93
N PHE A 17 1.84 3.73 -8.62
CA PHE A 17 0.70 3.50 -7.74
C PHE A 17 -0.28 4.69 -7.78
N LYS A 18 0.23 5.92 -7.68
CA LYS A 18 -0.57 7.15 -7.81
C LYS A 18 -1.29 7.22 -9.16
N ASN A 19 -0.60 6.92 -10.25
CA ASN A 19 -1.18 6.99 -11.59
C ASN A 19 -2.28 5.93 -11.77
N ILE A 20 -2.02 4.68 -11.37
CA ILE A 20 -3.03 3.61 -11.41
C ILE A 20 -4.27 4.01 -10.58
N LEU A 21 -4.07 4.67 -9.43
CA LEU A 21 -5.17 5.08 -8.56
C LEU A 21 -6.05 6.17 -9.19
N ASN A 22 -5.45 7.11 -9.92
CA ASN A 22 -6.13 8.30 -10.43
C ASN A 22 -6.61 8.17 -11.89
N GLU A 23 -5.95 7.34 -12.70
CA GLU A 23 -6.14 7.26 -14.14
C GLU A 23 -6.92 6.00 -14.53
N PHE A 24 -8.17 5.90 -14.07
CA PHE A 24 -9.04 4.82 -14.52
C PHE A 24 -9.52 5.07 -15.97
N ASP A 25 -9.26 4.12 -16.87
CA ASP A 25 -9.73 4.19 -18.25
C ASP A 25 -11.23 3.84 -18.35
N PHE A 26 -12.07 4.87 -18.29
CA PHE A 26 -13.52 4.74 -18.46
C PHE A 26 -13.93 4.34 -19.88
N SER A 27 -13.04 4.40 -20.87
CA SER A 27 -13.37 3.96 -22.23
C SER A 27 -13.68 2.45 -22.29
N LEU A 28 -13.17 1.69 -21.33
CA LEU A 28 -13.43 0.26 -21.13
C LEU A 28 -14.88 -0.04 -20.72
N LEU A 29 -15.65 0.97 -20.33
CA LEU A 29 -17.04 0.84 -19.87
C LEU A 29 -18.06 1.41 -20.87
N LYS A 30 -17.64 1.83 -22.07
CA LYS A 30 -18.48 2.57 -23.04
C LYS A 30 -19.86 1.93 -23.36
N ASN A 31 -19.98 0.61 -23.25
CA ASN A 31 -21.21 -0.13 -23.56
C ASN A 31 -21.90 -0.71 -22.31
N LEU A 32 -21.55 -0.24 -21.12
CA LEU A 32 -22.11 -0.72 -19.85
C LEU A 32 -22.91 0.40 -19.18
N ILE A 33 -24.17 0.08 -18.85
CA ILE A 33 -25.04 0.94 -18.06
C ILE A 33 -25.37 0.20 -16.78
N PHE A 34 -25.07 0.82 -15.64
CA PHE A 34 -25.45 0.33 -14.32
C PHE A 34 -26.75 1.01 -13.91
N PHE A 35 -27.84 0.26 -13.85
CA PHE A 35 -29.17 0.80 -13.53
C PHE A 35 -29.33 1.15 -12.05
N ASN A 36 -28.55 0.49 -11.20
CA ASN A 36 -28.47 0.75 -9.76
C ASN A 36 -27.12 0.29 -9.20
N GLN A 37 -26.85 0.58 -7.93
CA GLN A 37 -25.60 0.20 -7.27
C GLN A 37 -25.43 -1.33 -7.15
N GLU A 38 -26.52 -2.07 -6.99
CA GLU A 38 -26.49 -3.54 -6.94
C GLU A 38 -26.00 -4.13 -8.26
N SER A 39 -26.47 -3.62 -9.40
CA SER A 39 -26.04 -4.05 -10.74
C SER A 39 -24.55 -3.78 -10.97
N PHE A 40 -24.01 -2.70 -10.39
CA PHE A 40 -22.57 -2.43 -10.39
C PHE A 40 -21.80 -3.46 -9.57
N PHE A 41 -22.24 -3.76 -8.35
CA PHE A 41 -21.56 -4.77 -7.51
C PHE A 41 -21.63 -6.16 -8.13
N LEU A 42 -22.80 -6.56 -8.65
CA LEU A 42 -22.97 -7.81 -9.38
C LEU A 42 -22.02 -7.90 -10.59
N TYR A 43 -21.84 -6.81 -11.33
CA TYR A 43 -20.86 -6.75 -12.42
C TYR A 43 -19.43 -6.96 -11.92
N VAL A 44 -19.02 -6.22 -10.87
CA VAL A 44 -17.68 -6.34 -10.30
C VAL A 44 -17.41 -7.76 -9.79
N GLU A 45 -18.38 -8.38 -9.14
CA GLU A 45 -18.25 -9.72 -8.56
C GLU A 45 -18.24 -10.83 -9.62
N ASN A 46 -19.15 -10.79 -10.58
CA ASN A 46 -19.40 -11.93 -11.48
C ASN A 46 -18.70 -11.82 -12.84
N VAL A 47 -18.40 -10.62 -13.33
CA VAL A 47 -17.73 -10.47 -14.63
C VAL A 47 -16.23 -10.72 -14.46
N LYS A 48 -15.75 -11.80 -15.07
CA LYS A 48 -14.31 -12.12 -15.13
C LYS A 48 -13.55 -11.03 -15.88
N ASN A 49 -12.33 -10.73 -15.45
CA ASN A 49 -11.44 -9.77 -16.09
C ASN A 49 -12.01 -8.35 -16.27
N ASN A 50 -12.96 -7.93 -15.41
CA ASN A 50 -13.49 -6.57 -15.42
C ASN A 50 -12.41 -5.53 -15.05
N PRO A 51 -12.51 -4.29 -15.56
CA PRO A 51 -11.46 -3.28 -15.40
C PRO A 51 -11.24 -2.87 -13.94
N PHE A 52 -12.26 -2.89 -13.08
CA PHE A 52 -12.12 -2.57 -11.66
C PHE A 52 -11.25 -3.60 -10.91
N LYS A 53 -11.49 -4.90 -11.15
CA LYS A 53 -10.65 -5.98 -10.59
C LYS A 53 -9.22 -5.90 -11.12
N LYS A 54 -9.03 -5.55 -12.39
CA LYS A 54 -7.69 -5.34 -12.97
C LYS A 54 -6.95 -4.19 -12.30
N GLN A 55 -7.60 -3.03 -12.16
CA GLN A 55 -7.01 -1.87 -11.47
C GLN A 55 -6.66 -2.22 -10.01
N LEU A 56 -7.57 -2.88 -9.28
CA LEU A 56 -7.31 -3.32 -7.91
C LEU A 56 -6.12 -4.29 -7.82
N LYS A 57 -5.98 -5.20 -8.78
CA LYS A 57 -4.82 -6.11 -8.86
C LYS A 57 -3.52 -5.33 -9.04
N LEU A 58 -3.48 -4.38 -9.98
CA LEU A 58 -2.30 -3.54 -10.23
C LEU A 58 -1.93 -2.71 -9.00
N LEU A 59 -2.93 -2.15 -8.30
CA LEU A 59 -2.70 -1.42 -7.04
C LEU A 59 -2.08 -2.32 -5.96
N ASN A 60 -2.58 -3.55 -5.82
CA ASN A 60 -2.04 -4.52 -4.87
C ASN A 60 -0.61 -4.95 -5.21
N GLU A 61 -0.31 -5.17 -6.50
CA GLU A 61 1.05 -5.50 -6.96
C GLU A 61 2.06 -4.40 -6.60
N LYS A 62 1.68 -3.13 -6.76
CA LYS A 62 2.53 -2.01 -6.32
C LYS A 62 2.63 -1.91 -4.81
N LEU A 63 1.54 -2.16 -4.08
CA LEU A 63 1.59 -2.21 -2.61
C LEU A 63 2.46 -3.35 -2.10
N ASP A 64 2.54 -4.49 -2.78
CA ASP A 64 3.43 -5.60 -2.39
C ASP A 64 4.91 -5.17 -2.41
N VAL A 65 5.28 -4.37 -3.40
CA VAL A 65 6.62 -3.79 -3.52
C VAL A 65 6.86 -2.69 -2.49
N LEU A 66 5.86 -1.83 -2.27
CA LEU A 66 5.96 -0.69 -1.35
C LEU A 66 5.85 -1.08 0.12
N GLN A 67 5.23 -2.23 0.43
CA GLN A 67 4.88 -2.66 1.79
C GLN A 67 5.98 -2.47 2.83
N PRO A 68 7.26 -2.79 2.57
CA PRO A 68 8.32 -2.62 3.56
C PRO A 68 8.59 -1.15 3.92
N TYR A 69 8.23 -0.22 3.05
CA TYR A 69 8.56 1.21 3.13
C TYR A 69 7.35 2.07 3.49
N LEU A 70 6.19 1.46 3.72
CA LEU A 70 4.98 2.21 4.05
C LEU A 70 5.05 2.79 5.47
N PRO A 71 4.73 4.08 5.66
CA PRO A 71 4.67 4.68 6.98
C PRO A 71 3.39 4.32 7.71
N PHE A 72 3.44 4.28 9.04
CA PHE A 72 2.24 4.34 9.85
C PHE A 72 1.61 5.72 9.69
N VAL A 73 0.50 5.77 8.95
CA VAL A 73 -0.22 7.03 8.70
C VAL A 73 -1.12 7.47 9.86
N ASN A 74 -1.24 6.62 10.89
CA ASN A 74 -2.00 6.87 12.10
C ASN A 74 -1.14 6.52 13.33
N THR A 75 -0.92 7.52 14.20
CA THR A 75 -0.15 7.40 15.44
C THR A 75 -0.75 6.40 16.42
N ASP A 76 -2.09 6.31 16.50
CA ASP A 76 -2.76 5.33 17.36
C ASP A 76 -2.41 3.91 16.91
N ARG A 77 -2.37 3.68 15.59
CA ARG A 77 -2.04 2.37 15.02
C ARG A 77 -0.58 1.98 15.26
N ALA A 78 0.34 2.93 15.18
CA ALA A 78 1.73 2.71 15.55
C ALA A 78 1.86 2.33 17.03
N THR A 79 1.14 3.05 17.90
CA THR A 79 1.13 2.80 19.35
C THR A 79 0.55 1.43 19.69
N GLU A 80 -0.58 1.07 19.08
CA GLU A 80 -1.17 -0.26 19.24
C GLU A 80 -0.20 -1.36 18.79
N PHE A 81 0.44 -1.20 17.63
CA PHE A 81 1.42 -2.18 17.13
C PHE A 81 2.56 -2.40 18.14
N LEU A 82 3.15 -1.31 18.64
CA LEU A 82 4.23 -1.37 19.63
C LEU A 82 3.78 -2.02 20.94
N ASN A 83 2.56 -1.71 21.40
CA ASN A 83 2.00 -2.32 22.61
C ASN A 83 1.75 -3.82 22.45
N GLU A 84 1.17 -4.24 21.32
CA GLU A 84 0.89 -5.65 21.07
C GLU A 84 2.17 -6.46 20.88
N ILE A 85 3.16 -5.90 20.16
CA ILE A 85 4.42 -6.61 19.95
C ILE A 85 5.26 -6.71 21.22
N ALA A 86 5.20 -5.72 22.11
CA ALA A 86 5.84 -5.78 23.42
C ALA A 86 5.23 -6.85 24.34
N LYS A 87 3.95 -7.17 24.16
CA LYS A 87 3.25 -8.26 24.89
C LYS A 87 3.43 -9.63 24.23
N ALA A 88 4.10 -9.71 23.08
CA ALA A 88 4.30 -10.97 22.39
C ALA A 88 5.34 -11.81 23.13
N THR A 89 4.90 -12.92 23.72
CA THR A 89 5.75 -13.84 24.50
C THR A 89 6.34 -14.98 23.67
N SER A 90 5.95 -15.11 22.39
CA SER A 90 6.47 -16.11 21.47
C SER A 90 6.73 -15.52 20.09
N GLU A 91 7.59 -16.19 19.32
CA GLU A 91 7.91 -15.78 17.95
C GLU A 91 6.69 -15.91 17.03
N GLU A 92 5.87 -16.94 17.21
CA GLU A 92 4.62 -17.15 16.46
C GLU A 92 3.66 -15.98 16.67
N LYS A 93 3.48 -15.56 17.92
CA LYS A 93 2.61 -14.42 18.25
C LYS A 93 3.15 -13.11 17.66
N SER A 94 4.47 -12.92 17.68
CA SER A 94 5.10 -11.78 17.02
C SER A 94 4.87 -11.79 15.50
N LYS A 95 4.95 -12.95 14.84
CA LYS A 95 4.67 -13.10 13.40
C LYS A 95 3.21 -12.78 13.07
N GLU A 96 2.26 -13.28 13.86
CA GLU A 96 0.83 -13.01 13.68
C GLU A 96 0.49 -11.52 13.83
N ILE A 97 1.07 -10.86 14.85
CA ILE A 97 0.92 -9.41 15.05
C ILE A 97 1.49 -8.66 13.84
N LYS A 98 2.70 -8.99 13.38
CA LYS A 98 3.31 -8.37 12.19
C LYS A 98 2.43 -8.52 10.95
N GLN A 99 1.88 -9.71 10.69
CA GLN A 99 0.98 -9.94 9.55
C GLN A 99 -0.31 -9.11 9.64
N THR A 100 -0.90 -9.07 10.83
CA THR A 100 -2.13 -8.30 11.09
C THR A 100 -1.90 -6.81 10.84
N TYR A 101 -0.84 -6.25 11.43
CA TYR A 101 -0.54 -4.83 11.28
C TYR A 101 -0.03 -4.46 9.89
N THR A 102 0.62 -5.39 9.19
CA THR A 102 0.98 -5.21 7.77
C THR A 102 -0.27 -5.04 6.91
N THR A 103 -1.29 -5.87 7.12
CA THR A 103 -2.57 -5.77 6.39
C THR A 103 -3.26 -4.44 6.68
N LYS A 104 -3.32 -4.06 7.96
CA LYS A 104 -3.87 -2.77 8.41
C LYS A 104 -3.11 -1.57 7.82
N LEU A 105 -1.79 -1.63 7.76
CA LEU A 105 -0.92 -0.57 7.23
C LEU A 105 -1.21 -0.32 5.74
N ARG A 106 -1.35 -1.39 4.96
CA ARG A 106 -1.71 -1.29 3.53
C ARG A 106 -3.06 -0.63 3.34
N GLN A 107 -4.06 -1.03 4.13
CA GLN A 107 -5.41 -0.46 4.06
C GLN A 107 -5.40 1.03 4.37
N ASP A 108 -4.69 1.43 5.43
CA ASP A 108 -4.61 2.84 5.79
C ASP A 108 -3.88 3.67 4.74
N PHE A 109 -2.76 3.16 4.23
CA PHE A 109 -2.01 3.83 3.18
C PHE A 109 -2.88 4.01 1.94
N PHE A 110 -3.62 2.98 1.54
CA PHE A 110 -4.58 3.07 0.44
C PHE A 110 -5.66 4.13 0.68
N GLN A 111 -6.22 4.18 1.89
CA GLN A 111 -7.22 5.19 2.26
C GLN A 111 -6.64 6.60 2.30
N LEU A 112 -5.41 6.77 2.77
CA LEU A 112 -4.71 8.05 2.75
C LEU A 112 -4.47 8.50 1.31
N ALA A 113 -3.90 7.63 0.47
CA ALA A 113 -3.58 7.91 -0.91
C ALA A 113 -4.79 8.42 -1.71
N ARG A 114 -5.97 7.82 -1.48
CA ARG A 114 -7.25 8.26 -2.09
C ARG A 114 -7.70 9.67 -1.70
N LYS A 115 -7.18 10.21 -0.59
CA LYS A 115 -7.53 11.54 -0.06
C LYS A 115 -6.51 12.61 -0.45
N LEU A 116 -5.35 12.24 -0.98
CA LEU A 116 -4.31 13.19 -1.41
C LEU A 116 -4.78 13.90 -2.68
N LYS A 117 -4.68 15.23 -2.69
CA LYS A 117 -5.22 16.10 -3.75
C LYS A 117 -4.13 16.79 -4.57
N ASN A 118 -2.92 16.91 -4.05
CA ASN A 118 -1.87 17.70 -4.69
C ASN A 118 -0.50 17.03 -4.62
N ASN A 119 0.42 17.52 -5.45
CA ASN A 119 1.77 16.97 -5.55
C ASN A 119 2.60 17.16 -4.28
N LEU A 120 2.36 18.22 -3.50
CA LEU A 120 3.07 18.46 -2.24
C LEU A 120 2.77 17.36 -1.21
N GLN A 121 1.51 16.94 -1.11
CA GLN A 121 1.11 15.84 -0.24
C GLN A 121 1.78 14.53 -0.64
N TRP A 122 1.84 14.24 -1.95
CA TRP A 122 2.55 13.07 -2.47
C TRP A 122 4.06 13.13 -2.24
N GLU A 123 4.66 14.31 -2.36
CA GLU A 123 6.08 14.53 -2.07
C GLU A 123 6.40 14.26 -0.59
N ASN A 124 5.52 14.68 0.32
CA ASN A 124 5.69 14.37 1.75
C ASN A 124 5.62 12.86 2.01
N ILE A 125 4.72 12.13 1.34
CA ILE A 125 4.67 10.67 1.43
C ILE A 125 5.96 10.04 0.92
N PHE A 126 6.46 10.50 -0.23
CA PHE A 126 7.72 10.00 -0.77
C PHE A 126 8.87 10.19 0.23
N LYS A 127 9.01 11.38 0.82
CA LYS A 127 10.04 11.67 1.83
C LYS A 127 9.95 10.72 3.03
N THR A 128 8.74 10.51 3.58
CA THR A 128 8.59 9.60 4.72
C THR A 128 8.90 8.14 4.34
N CYS A 129 8.51 7.70 3.15
CA CYS A 129 8.88 6.36 2.67
C CYS A 129 10.40 6.22 2.47
N GLU A 130 11.05 7.29 1.99
CA GLU A 130 12.50 7.33 1.78
C GLU A 130 13.27 7.29 3.11
N GLU A 131 12.80 8.00 4.14
CA GLU A 131 13.35 7.90 5.51
C GLU A 131 13.31 6.45 6.02
N ILE A 132 12.20 5.75 5.80
CA ILE A 132 12.08 4.33 6.18
C ILE A 132 13.05 3.45 5.36
N ARG A 133 13.21 3.74 4.06
CA ARG A 133 14.14 3.04 3.17
C ARG A 133 15.59 3.20 3.64
N LEU A 134 15.99 4.43 3.98
CA LEU A 134 17.33 4.76 4.49
C LEU A 134 17.62 4.02 5.80
N HIS A 135 16.71 4.05 6.77
CA HIS A 135 16.90 3.31 8.03
C HIS A 135 17.03 1.80 7.83
N LYS A 136 16.33 1.23 6.85
CA LYS A 136 16.49 -0.18 6.49
C LYS A 136 17.84 -0.47 5.87
N GLU A 137 18.33 0.42 5.02
CA GLU A 137 19.65 0.33 4.40
C GLU A 137 20.75 0.40 5.46
N GLU A 138 20.67 1.36 6.39
CA GLU A 138 21.57 1.48 7.55
C GLU A 138 21.59 0.19 8.39
N THR A 139 20.41 -0.33 8.74
CA THR A 139 20.30 -1.55 9.55
C THR A 139 20.88 -2.76 8.82
N ALA A 140 20.68 -2.87 7.51
CA ALA A 140 21.23 -3.96 6.70
C ALA A 140 22.77 -3.89 6.62
N LEU A 141 23.34 -2.70 6.48
CA LEU A 141 24.78 -2.48 6.49
C LEU A 141 25.38 -2.82 7.87
N MET A 142 24.75 -2.40 8.97
CA MET A 142 25.21 -2.72 10.33
C MET A 142 25.18 -4.22 10.64
N ALA A 143 24.22 -4.97 10.10
CA ALA A 143 24.12 -6.42 10.31
C ALA A 143 25.18 -7.24 9.56
N THR A 144 26.00 -6.60 8.70
CA THR A 144 27.08 -7.24 7.93
C THR A 144 28.48 -7.05 8.54
N TYR A 145 28.58 -6.33 9.67
CA TYR A 145 29.79 -6.16 10.47
C TYR A 145 29.68 -6.90 11.81
#